data_AF-A0A967ELM9-F1
#
_entry.id   AF-A0A967ELM9-F1
#
_cell.length_a   1.000
_cell.length_b   1.000
_cell.length_c   1.000
_cell.angle_alpha   90.00
_cell.angle_beta   90.00
_cell.angle_gamma   90.00
#
_symmetry.space_group_name_H-M   'P 1'
#
loop_
_entity.id
_entity.type
_entity.pdbx_description
1 polymer ?
#
loop_
_entity_poly.entity_id
_entity_poly.type
_entity_poly.pdbx_seq_one_letter_code
_entity_poly.pdbx_strand_id
1 'polypeptide(L)'
;MSDIFIGTDILSIPRLKKTINSSHRDKFYNRIFTKNEIDYCNNKVDSIIHFAGRFAAKEAIKKAILSSEIINSISMKSIEIISGNNRKPEVNLNFRSKLQLRCKVSISHTDEYAIAFALFEIL
;
A
#
# COMPACT_ATOMS: atom_id res chain seq x y z
N MET A 1 8.44 -10.44 -23.76
CA MET A 1 9.29 -9.52 -22.95
C MET A 1 8.34 -8.99 -21.90
N SER A 2 8.63 -9.15 -20.61
CA SER A 2 7.73 -8.65 -19.57
C SER A 2 7.88 -7.14 -19.43
N ASP A 3 6.75 -6.44 -19.36
CA ASP A 3 6.75 -5.00 -19.13
C ASP A 3 6.83 -4.74 -17.63
N ILE A 4 7.81 -3.93 -17.22
CA ILE A 4 8.09 -3.62 -15.82
C ILE A 4 7.85 -2.14 -15.57
N PHE A 5 7.02 -1.86 -14.58
CA PHE A 5 6.63 -0.53 -14.15
C PHE A 5 7.05 -0.33 -12.69
N ILE A 6 7.40 0.92 -12.35
CA ILE A 6 7.87 1.27 -11.01
C ILE A 6 6.98 2.34 -10.40
N GLY A 7 6.94 2.36 -9.08
CA GLY A 7 6.29 3.42 -8.34
C GLY A 7 6.95 3.64 -7.00
N THR A 8 6.91 4.89 -6.52
CA THR A 8 7.39 5.22 -5.19
C THR A 8 6.46 6.22 -4.52
N ASP A 9 6.39 6.15 -3.21
CA ASP A 9 5.67 7.11 -2.40
C ASP A 9 6.36 7.30 -1.05
N ILE A 10 6.33 8.54 -0.55
CA ILE A 10 6.82 8.91 0.76
C ILE A 10 5.71 9.63 1.52
N LEU A 11 5.49 9.21 2.76
CA LEU A 11 4.43 9.70 3.63
C LEU A 11 5.01 10.27 4.92
N SER A 12 4.55 11.45 5.30
CA SER A 12 4.80 11.99 6.65
C SER A 12 3.88 11.32 7.67
N ILE A 13 4.49 10.63 8.64
CA ILE A 13 3.79 9.96 9.74
C ILE A 13 3.04 10.96 10.63
N PRO A 14 3.61 12.12 11.00
CA PRO A 14 2.86 13.16 11.71
C PRO A 14 1.62 13.66 10.96
N ARG A 15 1.67 13.77 9.63
CA ARG A 15 0.50 14.16 8.82
C ARG A 15 -0.57 13.07 8.85
N LEU A 16 -0.17 11.80 8.71
CA LEU A 16 -1.11 10.68 8.81
C LEU A 16 -1.77 10.66 10.20
N LYS A 17 -1.00 10.85 11.27
CA LYS A 17 -1.50 10.90 12.65
C LYS A 17 -2.59 11.98 12.82
N LYS A 18 -2.40 13.17 12.23
CA LYS A 18 -3.42 14.23 12.22
C LYS A 18 -4.70 13.80 11.50
N THR A 19 -4.58 13.14 10.34
CA THR A 19 -5.75 12.64 9.59
C THR A 19 -6.51 11.58 10.39
N ILE A 20 -5.80 10.65 11.01
CA ILE A 20 -6.38 9.55 11.78
C ILE A 20 -7.01 10.05 13.09
N ASN A 21 -6.52 11.14 13.66
CA ASN A 21 -7.12 11.76 14.85
C ASN A 21 -8.26 12.74 14.54
N SER A 22 -8.60 12.93 13.26
CA SER A 22 -9.69 13.82 12.84
C SER A 22 -11.04 13.10 12.81
N SER A 23 -12.13 13.88 12.70
CA SER A 23 -13.49 13.35 12.48
C SER A 23 -13.65 12.54 11.19
N HIS A 24 -12.67 12.58 10.28
CA HIS A 24 -12.70 11.85 9.00
C HIS A 24 -12.03 10.47 9.08
N ARG A 25 -11.56 10.05 10.26
CA ARG A 25 -10.82 8.80 10.49
C ARG A 25 -11.48 7.60 9.80
N ASP A 26 -12.74 7.33 10.11
CA ASP A 26 -13.38 6.10 9.65
C ASP A 26 -13.59 6.08 8.14
N LYS A 27 -13.92 7.25 7.55
CA LYS A 27 -14.02 7.40 6.10
C LYS A 27 -12.65 7.20 5.42
N PHE A 28 -11.58 7.71 6.03
CA PHE A 28 -10.22 7.51 5.55
C PHE A 28 -9.84 6.02 5.59
N TYR A 29 -10.01 5.37 6.75
CA TYR A 29 -9.71 3.95 6.92
C TYR A 29 -10.49 3.09 5.93
N ASN A 30 -11.80 3.32 5.81
CA ASN A 30 -12.68 2.61 4.90
C ASN A 30 -12.40 2.88 3.42
N ARG A 31 -11.63 3.90 3.07
CA ARG A 31 -11.22 4.15 1.69
C ARG A 31 -9.89 3.49 1.37
N ILE A 32 -8.98 3.44 2.36
CA ILE A 32 -7.60 3.06 2.14
C ILE A 32 -7.33 1.59 2.46
N PHE A 33 -7.75 1.11 3.63
CA PHE A 33 -7.29 -0.17 4.17
C PHE A 33 -8.35 -1.28 4.04
N THR A 34 -7.89 -2.52 3.86
CA THR A 34 -8.74 -3.71 4.03
C THR A 34 -8.98 -3.96 5.53
N LYS A 35 -10.00 -4.78 5.84
CA LYS A 35 -10.25 -5.18 7.24
C LYS A 35 -9.02 -5.88 7.84
N ASN A 36 -8.40 -6.79 7.10
CA ASN A 36 -7.21 -7.52 7.56
C ASN A 36 -6.03 -6.59 7.86
N GLU A 37 -5.83 -5.54 7.04
CA GLU A 37 -4.79 -4.55 7.29
C GLU A 37 -5.06 -3.74 8.56
N ILE A 38 -6.32 -3.36 8.78
CA ILE A 38 -6.73 -2.63 9.99
C ILE A 38 -6.49 -3.50 11.22
N ASP A 39 -6.96 -4.75 11.19
CA ASP A 39 -6.80 -5.71 12.29
C ASP A 39 -5.31 -5.96 12.57
N TYR A 40 -4.50 -6.14 11.52
CA TYR A 40 -3.05 -6.30 11.67
C TYR A 40 -2.41 -5.09 12.35
N CYS A 41 -2.68 -3.87 11.86
CA CYS A 41 -2.01 -2.66 12.35
C CYS A 41 -2.44 -2.31 13.78
N ASN A 42 -3.71 -2.54 14.13
CA ASN A 42 -4.20 -2.32 15.49
C ASN A 42 -3.58 -3.28 16.51
N ASN A 43 -3.13 -4.47 16.08
CA ASN A 43 -2.44 -5.44 16.93
C ASN A 43 -0.95 -5.15 17.14
N LYS A 44 -0.45 -3.98 16.72
CA LYS A 44 0.95 -3.60 16.87
C LYS A 44 1.11 -2.48 17.89
N VAL A 45 2.25 -2.51 18.59
CA VAL A 45 2.61 -1.52 19.62
C VAL A 45 2.57 -0.12 19.03
N ASP A 46 3.20 0.09 17.87
CA ASP A 46 3.13 1.34 17.12
C ASP A 46 2.27 1.18 15.86
N SER A 47 0.94 1.25 16.06
CA SER A 47 -0.01 1.12 14.96
C SER A 47 0.18 2.16 13.86
N ILE A 48 0.57 3.40 14.19
CA ILE A 48 0.62 4.50 13.22
C ILE A 48 1.73 4.29 12.18
N ILE A 49 2.90 3.77 12.60
CA ILE A 49 3.98 3.41 11.69
C ILE A 49 3.54 2.32 10.70
N HIS A 50 2.80 1.31 11.18
CA HIS A 50 2.32 0.22 10.32
C HIS A 50 1.24 0.67 9.34
N PHE A 51 0.36 1.59 9.73
CA PHE A 51 -0.57 2.23 8.79
C PHE A 51 0.17 3.09 7.77
N ALA A 52 1.20 3.83 8.18
CA ALA A 52 1.98 4.68 7.30
C ALA A 52 2.74 3.89 6.23
N GLY A 53 3.42 2.82 6.62
CA GLY A 53 4.11 1.93 5.69
C GLY A 53 3.17 1.32 4.64
N ARG A 54 1.98 0.89 5.06
CA ARG A 54 0.97 0.34 4.14
C ARG A 54 0.37 1.39 3.22
N PHE A 55 0.14 2.60 3.72
CA PHE A 55 -0.34 3.70 2.89
C PHE A 55 0.67 4.01 1.78
N ALA A 56 1.95 4.21 2.14
CA ALA A 56 3.02 4.47 1.17
C ALA A 56 3.15 3.31 0.17
N ALA A 57 3.10 2.05 0.64
CA ALA A 57 3.13 0.88 -0.23
C ALA A 57 1.99 0.87 -1.25
N LYS A 58 0.75 1.13 -0.81
CA LYS A 58 -0.41 1.16 -1.70
C LYS A 58 -0.33 2.27 -2.73
N GLU A 59 0.08 3.48 -2.33
CA GLU A 59 0.27 4.58 -3.28
C GLU A 59 1.40 4.29 -4.28
N ALA A 60 2.52 3.71 -3.83
CA ALA A 60 3.61 3.29 -4.71
C ALA A 60 3.13 2.25 -5.74
N ILE A 61 2.38 1.22 -5.30
CA ILE A 61 1.81 0.20 -6.19
C ILE A 61 0.81 0.81 -7.15
N LYS A 62 -0.07 1.69 -6.67
CA LYS A 62 -1.04 2.39 -7.52
C LYS A 62 -0.35 3.21 -8.60
N LYS A 63 0.72 3.94 -8.28
CA LYS A 63 1.53 4.67 -9.26
C LYS A 63 2.14 3.74 -10.31
N ALA A 64 2.74 2.62 -9.89
CA ALA A 64 3.30 1.63 -10.80
C ALA A 64 2.22 1.05 -11.75
N ILE A 65 1.05 0.71 -11.23
CA ILE A 65 -0.07 0.20 -12.03
C ILE A 65 -0.58 1.26 -13.01
N LEU A 66 -0.80 2.49 -12.57
CA LEU A 66 -1.30 3.56 -13.44
C LEU A 66 -0.29 3.93 -14.54
N SER A 67 1.02 3.84 -14.27
CA SER A 67 2.05 4.04 -15.29
C SER A 67 2.09 2.98 -16.38
N SER A 68 1.37 1.86 -16.21
CA SER A 68 1.23 0.85 -17.26
C SER A 68 0.23 1.24 -18.35
N GLU A 69 -0.66 2.20 -18.09
CA GLU A 69 -1.75 2.63 -18.97
C GLU A 69 -2.75 1.51 -19.37
N ILE A 70 -2.57 0.30 -18.85
CA ILE A 70 -3.46 -0.85 -19.08
C ILE A 70 -4.60 -0.85 -18.07
N ILE A 71 -4.33 -0.38 -16.85
CA ILE A 71 -5.31 -0.24 -15.77
C ILE A 71 -5.46 1.25 -15.45
N ASN A 72 -6.59 1.83 -15.85
CA ASN A 72 -6.81 3.27 -15.75
C ASN A 72 -7.37 3.71 -14.38
N SER A 73 -7.80 2.75 -13.55
CA SER A 73 -8.24 3.05 -12.19
C SER A 73 -8.06 1.84 -11.30
N ILE A 74 -7.66 2.09 -10.05
CA ILE A 74 -7.57 1.07 -9.01
C ILE A 74 -7.90 1.68 -7.65
N SER A 75 -8.74 0.98 -6.89
CA SER A 75 -9.05 1.35 -5.52
C SER A 75 -7.90 0.96 -4.60
N MET A 76 -7.61 1.79 -3.59
CA MET A 76 -6.64 1.46 -2.55
C MET A 76 -7.01 0.15 -1.83
N LYS A 77 -8.31 -0.15 -1.69
CA LYS A 77 -8.79 -1.41 -1.10
C LYS A 77 -8.56 -2.65 -1.98
N SER A 78 -8.34 -2.46 -3.29
CA SER A 78 -7.97 -3.55 -4.20
C SER A 78 -6.49 -3.92 -4.10
N ILE A 79 -5.68 -3.15 -3.38
CA ILE A 79 -4.28 -3.44 -3.11
C ILE A 79 -4.18 -3.77 -1.63
N GLU A 80 -3.81 -4.98 -1.26
CA GLU A 80 -3.68 -5.40 0.14
C GLU A 80 -2.23 -5.76 0.44
N ILE A 81 -1.70 -5.22 1.55
CA ILE A 81 -0.33 -5.49 2.01
C ILE A 81 -0.38 -6.47 3.18
N ILE A 82 0.02 -7.70 2.90
CA ILE A 82 0.09 -8.81 3.85
C ILE A 82 1.52 -8.87 4.42
N SER A 83 1.63 -9.17 5.70
CA SER A 83 2.92 -9.49 6.31
C SER A 83 3.20 -10.97 6.11
N GLY A 84 4.00 -11.31 5.09
CA GLY A 84 4.42 -12.67 4.80
C GLY A 84 5.49 -13.20 5.77
N ASN A 85 6.10 -14.32 5.39
CA ASN A 85 7.17 -14.95 6.16
C ASN A 85 8.35 -13.99 6.37
N ASN A 86 8.99 -14.08 7.54
CA ASN A 86 10.09 -13.19 7.96
C ASN A 86 9.74 -11.69 7.88
N ARG A 87 8.48 -11.31 8.06
CA ARG A 87 7.98 -9.92 8.01
C ARG A 87 8.13 -9.23 6.65
N LYS A 88 8.41 -10.00 5.59
CA LYS A 88 8.45 -9.46 4.22
C LYS A 88 7.04 -9.00 3.81
N PRO A 89 6.88 -7.80 3.25
CA PRO A 89 5.59 -7.38 2.71
C PRO A 89 5.26 -8.16 1.43
N GLU A 90 4.05 -8.69 1.36
CA GLU A 90 3.48 -9.37 0.20
C GLU A 90 2.28 -8.58 -0.32
N VAL A 91 2.15 -8.50 -1.64
CA VAL A 91 1.09 -7.75 -2.31
C VAL A 91 0.01 -8.70 -2.79
N ASN A 92 -1.21 -8.50 -2.32
CA ASN A 92 -2.40 -9.16 -2.84
C ASN A 92 -3.24 -8.14 -3.64
N LEU A 93 -3.44 -8.42 -4.93
CA LEU A 93 -4.20 -7.56 -5.83
C LEU A 93 -5.60 -8.13 -6.05
N ASN A 94 -6.59 -7.53 -5.40
CA ASN A 94 -7.99 -7.92 -5.43
C ASN A 94 -8.76 -7.13 -6.51
N PHE A 95 -8.46 -7.42 -7.78
CA PHE A 95 -9.25 -6.96 -8.92
C PHE A 95 -9.19 -7.96 -10.08
N ARG A 96 -10.16 -7.90 -10.99
CA ARG A 96 -10.19 -8.79 -12.15
C ARG A 96 -9.22 -8.29 -13.21
N SER A 97 -8.23 -9.10 -13.54
CA SER A 97 -7.36 -8.94 -14.70
C SER A 97 -7.32 -10.25 -15.47
N LYS A 98 -7.30 -10.18 -16.82
CA LYS A 98 -7.00 -11.36 -17.67
C LYS A 98 -5.49 -11.58 -17.83
N LEU A 99 -4.69 -10.60 -17.43
CA LEU A 99 -3.24 -10.64 -17.53
C LEU A 99 -2.66 -11.31 -16.28
N GLN A 100 -1.54 -11.99 -16.45
CA GLN A 100 -0.78 -12.49 -15.33
C GLN A 100 0.06 -11.35 -14.76
N LEU A 101 -0.29 -10.92 -13.55
CA LEU A 101 0.32 -9.77 -12.88
C LEU A 101 1.21 -10.22 -11.73
N ARG A 102 2.36 -9.57 -11.56
CA ARG A 102 3.20 -9.70 -10.37
C ARG A 102 3.48 -8.32 -9.80
N CYS A 103 3.41 -8.21 -8.49
CA CYS A 103 3.78 -6.98 -7.80
C CYS A 103 4.65 -7.29 -6.59
N LYS A 104 5.75 -6.56 -6.44
CA LYS A 104 6.63 -6.60 -5.28
C LYS A 104 6.72 -5.20 -4.70
N VAL A 105 6.83 -5.12 -3.38
CA VAL A 105 7.00 -3.85 -2.68
C VAL A 105 8.10 -3.98 -1.63
N SER A 106 8.82 -2.88 -1.39
CA SER A 106 9.73 -2.71 -0.27
C SER A 106 9.28 -1.50 0.53
N ILE A 107 9.32 -1.59 1.85
CA ILE A 107 8.85 -0.55 2.77
C ILE A 107 9.98 -0.24 3.75
N SER A 108 10.23 1.04 3.99
CA SER A 108 11.12 1.51 5.05
C SER A 108 10.44 2.65 5.80
N HIS A 109 10.82 2.88 7.05
CA HIS A 109 10.29 3.98 7.84
C HIS A 109 11.27 4.46 8.92
N THR A 110 11.06 5.69 9.35
CA THR A 110 11.55 6.27 10.60
C THR A 110 10.34 6.62 11.47
N ASP A 111 10.53 7.39 12.52
CA ASP A 111 9.42 7.95 13.32
C ASP A 111 8.69 9.09 12.59
N GLU A 112 9.32 9.68 11.56
CA GLU A 112 8.81 10.84 10.83
C GLU A 112 8.24 10.50 9.46
N TYR A 113 8.84 9.53 8.76
CA TYR A 113 8.49 9.20 7.38
C TYR A 113 8.36 7.70 7.17
N ALA A 114 7.42 7.31 6.31
CA ALA A 114 7.38 6.00 5.70
C ALA A 114 7.58 6.14 4.19
N ILE A 115 8.37 5.28 3.59
CA ILE A 115 8.62 5.25 2.13
C ILE A 115 8.38 3.84 1.61
N ALA A 116 7.89 3.75 0.37
CA ALA A 116 7.79 2.50 -0.33
C ALA A 116 8.23 2.59 -1.79
N PHE A 117 8.74 1.46 -2.29
CA PHE A 117 9.06 1.23 -3.69
C PHE A 117 8.30 0.01 -4.18
N ALA A 118 7.62 0.14 -5.30
CA ALA A 118 6.86 -0.92 -5.94
C ALA A 118 7.44 -1.25 -7.31
N LEU A 119 7.46 -2.53 -7.63
CA LEU A 119 7.74 -3.08 -8.96
C LEU A 119 6.52 -3.87 -9.39
N PHE A 120 5.93 -3.48 -10.52
CA PHE A 120 4.76 -4.11 -11.11
C PHE A 120 5.17 -4.70 -12.47
N GLU A 121 4.95 -5.98 -12.66
CA GLU A 121 5.34 -6.74 -13.85
C GLU A 121 4.10 -7.36 -14.48
N ILE A 122 3.98 -7.22 -15.80
CA ILE A 122 2.98 -7.89 -16.63
C ILE A 122 3.70 -9.00 -17.39
N LEU A 123 3.24 -10.25 -17.18
CA LEU A 123 3.83 -11.46 -17.77
C LEU A 123 3.13 -11.87 -19.06
#